data_AF-A0A959QPX6-F1
#
_entry.id   AF-A0A959QPX6-F1
#
_cell.length_a   1.000
_cell.length_b   1.000
_cell.length_c   1.000
_cell.angle_alpha   90.00
_cell.angle_beta   90.00
_cell.angle_gamma   90.00
#
_symmetry.space_group_name_H-M   'P 1'
#
loop_
_entity.id
_entity.type
_entity.pdbx_description
1 polymer ?
#
loop_
_entity_poly.entity_id
_entity_poly.type
_entity_poly.pdbx_seq_one_letter_code
_entity_poly.pdbx_strand_id
1 'polypeptide(L)'
;MKLSVIIVNYNVKYFIEVCLHSVLRAAEGIDTEVIVVDNNSKDDSCAMIKSRFPQVKLVENKDNLGFSKANNQGVAMATGEYILFVNPDTVMPEDFLQKMIGYMDSHPEAGSIGPRLIDGKGQYAPDGKKSFPSLSVAIFKTTGINKIFSKSTFFNKYYAVHVGEHETAEVDILSGCCMMVRHSLLKTIGGAFDEAYFMYCEDFDLCYRIQQAGYKNIYYPGVTLIHYKGESTRKTSISHVRIFNDALSVFVRKHYSKTNASLFIMLINVGIVLRAIFGVLKQVLKVLRMPLFDALILLGTLTVMTQFWVEEVKNILPIPLSSILKTFPVYILLWILSLYFNGAYDRSYRAVRVVRGMAIGTVAILAYYGLLPPELRYSRAIIIFTGFIGTVAMLGLHGLLYRLGIFRFIPYDELPGKGVIVATEQSYITTLQTLKHVTYSPDILGRVDPKEKQGTAIIGLQELRPFVRTAAIEEIIFSINGLKYKDVLDEMQRCGGAYEYKIHIPGSNSFVGSNSSHTSGDLYTLDKRYNLSDFAKQRNKRVIDVLSSSLFILFFPFMAFIVKKPGAFLSNIFRVLSGQCTWVSYAHAQPQLPVIRPGVVPPYRLLTDYQPDEAIQDTLDTTYAQE
;
A
#
# COMPACT_ATOMS: atom_id res chain seq x y z
N MET A 1 -30.23 -17.86 -20.02
CA MET A 1 -29.03 -17.38 -19.32
C MET A 1 -28.38 -18.53 -18.57
N LYS A 2 -27.14 -18.92 -18.91
CA LYS A 2 -26.38 -19.95 -18.19
C LYS A 2 -25.70 -19.36 -16.94
N LEU A 3 -25.21 -18.13 -17.02
CA LEU A 3 -24.43 -17.50 -15.96
C LEU A 3 -24.82 -16.03 -15.75
N SER A 4 -24.90 -15.59 -14.50
CA SER A 4 -24.89 -14.17 -14.14
C SER A 4 -23.65 -13.85 -13.32
N VAL A 5 -22.83 -12.92 -13.81
CA VAL A 5 -21.66 -12.42 -13.09
C VAL A 5 -22.04 -11.15 -12.34
N ILE A 6 -21.75 -11.11 -11.05
CA ILE A 6 -22.04 -9.96 -10.17
C ILE A 6 -20.73 -9.41 -9.64
N ILE A 7 -20.53 -8.11 -9.84
CA ILE A 7 -19.33 -7.39 -9.42
C ILE A 7 -19.75 -6.16 -8.62
N VAL A 8 -19.26 -6.05 -7.38
CA VAL A 8 -19.46 -4.86 -6.55
C VAL A 8 -18.25 -3.93 -6.72
N ASN A 9 -18.48 -2.71 -7.20
CA ASN A 9 -17.43 -1.72 -7.45
C ASN A 9 -17.39 -0.62 -6.37
N TYR A 10 -16.19 -0.21 -5.96
CA TYR A 10 -15.99 0.94 -5.07
C TYR A 10 -14.58 1.53 -5.24
N ASN A 11 -14.48 2.69 -5.89
CA ASN A 11 -13.24 3.47 -6.05
C ASN A 11 -12.04 2.68 -6.62
N VAL A 12 -12.26 1.85 -7.65
CA VAL A 12 -11.22 1.05 -8.30
C VAL A 12 -11.30 1.02 -9.84
N LYS A 13 -11.54 2.18 -10.47
CA LYS A 13 -11.71 2.40 -11.94
C LYS A 13 -10.79 1.54 -12.81
N TYR A 14 -9.50 1.52 -12.52
CA TYR A 14 -8.52 0.82 -13.35
C TYR A 14 -8.57 -0.70 -13.19
N PHE A 15 -8.81 -1.19 -11.97
CA PHE A 15 -8.95 -2.62 -11.73
C PHE A 15 -10.24 -3.15 -12.33
N ILE A 16 -11.37 -2.44 -12.15
CA ILE A 16 -12.66 -2.87 -12.72
C ILE A 16 -12.62 -2.90 -14.25
N GLU A 17 -11.86 -2.00 -14.90
CA GLU A 17 -11.65 -2.05 -16.35
C GLU A 17 -11.01 -3.37 -16.80
N VAL A 18 -9.91 -3.78 -16.14
CA VAL A 18 -9.22 -5.04 -16.47
C VAL A 18 -10.06 -6.25 -16.09
N CYS A 19 -10.78 -6.19 -14.97
CA CYS A 19 -11.69 -7.24 -14.52
C CYS A 19 -12.80 -7.48 -15.56
N LEU A 20 -13.54 -6.44 -15.94
CA LEU A 20 -14.61 -6.53 -16.94
C LEU A 20 -14.10 -7.05 -18.28
N HIS A 21 -12.94 -6.56 -18.73
CA HIS A 21 -12.33 -7.03 -19.96
C HIS A 21 -12.00 -8.54 -19.89
N SER A 22 -11.47 -9.02 -18.77
CA SER A 22 -11.17 -10.45 -18.57
C SER A 22 -12.43 -11.31 -18.45
N VAL A 23 -13.47 -10.84 -17.75
CA VAL A 23 -14.76 -11.51 -17.59
C VAL A 23 -15.44 -11.69 -18.94
N LEU A 24 -15.49 -10.64 -19.76
CA LEU A 24 -16.15 -10.67 -21.07
C LEU A 24 -15.45 -11.64 -22.02
N ARG A 25 -14.12 -11.69 -22.01
CA ARG A 25 -13.34 -12.67 -22.80
C ARG A 25 -13.58 -14.10 -22.33
N ALA A 26 -13.65 -14.33 -21.02
CA ALA A 26 -13.95 -15.65 -20.46
C ALA A 26 -15.40 -16.08 -20.70
N ALA A 27 -16.31 -15.13 -20.96
CA ALA A 27 -17.72 -15.38 -21.23
C ALA A 27 -18.02 -15.66 -22.72
N GLU A 28 -17.03 -15.53 -23.61
CA GLU A 28 -17.20 -15.82 -25.04
C GLU A 28 -17.75 -17.24 -25.26
N GLY A 29 -18.87 -17.35 -25.98
CA GLY A 29 -19.54 -18.63 -26.24
C GLY A 29 -20.43 -19.14 -25.10
N ILE A 30 -20.62 -18.38 -24.01
CA ILE A 30 -21.48 -18.72 -22.88
C ILE A 30 -22.58 -17.66 -22.77
N ASP A 31 -23.85 -18.09 -22.72
CA ASP A 31 -24.99 -17.21 -22.47
C ASP A 31 -24.90 -16.57 -21.07
N THR A 32 -24.32 -15.37 -21.01
CA THR A 32 -23.87 -14.71 -19.78
C THR A 32 -24.37 -13.27 -19.71
N GLU A 33 -24.80 -12.85 -18.52
CA GLU A 33 -25.00 -11.44 -18.20
C GLU A 33 -24.00 -10.97 -17.14
N VAL A 34 -23.58 -9.71 -17.23
CA VAL A 34 -22.67 -9.08 -16.27
C VAL A 34 -23.39 -7.90 -15.61
N ILE A 35 -23.46 -7.93 -14.30
CA ILE A 35 -24.12 -6.92 -13.46
C ILE A 35 -23.06 -6.29 -12.56
N VAL A 36 -22.86 -4.99 -12.71
CA VAL A 36 -21.99 -4.20 -11.83
C VAL A 36 -22.85 -3.35 -10.90
N VAL A 37 -22.63 -3.49 -9.60
CA VAL A 37 -23.26 -2.64 -8.59
C VAL A 37 -22.20 -1.71 -8.02
N ASP A 38 -22.28 -0.44 -8.38
CA ASP A 38 -21.37 0.60 -7.90
C ASP A 38 -21.85 1.17 -6.57
N ASN A 39 -21.00 1.11 -5.54
CA ASN A 39 -21.29 1.57 -4.18
C ASN A 39 -20.90 3.04 -3.97
N ASN A 40 -21.38 3.92 -4.84
CA ASN A 40 -21.14 5.37 -4.80
C ASN A 40 -19.66 5.74 -4.95
N SER A 41 -19.02 5.18 -5.99
CA SER A 41 -17.65 5.52 -6.35
C SER A 41 -17.51 6.99 -6.72
N LYS A 42 -16.37 7.57 -6.33
CA LYS A 42 -15.97 8.95 -6.63
C LYS A 42 -14.86 9.02 -7.68
N ASP A 43 -14.39 7.87 -8.14
CA ASP A 43 -13.60 7.79 -9.37
C ASP A 43 -14.53 7.67 -10.58
N ASP A 44 -14.05 7.99 -11.78
CA ASP A 44 -14.88 7.91 -12.99
C ASP A 44 -15.19 6.47 -13.42
N SER A 45 -15.21 5.49 -12.49
CA SER A 45 -15.58 4.10 -12.77
C SER A 45 -16.90 4.01 -13.53
N CYS A 46 -17.94 4.68 -13.05
CA CYS A 46 -19.28 4.61 -13.66
C CYS A 46 -19.30 5.17 -15.08
N ALA A 47 -18.64 6.30 -15.32
CA ALA A 47 -18.54 6.89 -16.66
C ALA A 47 -17.72 6.01 -17.61
N MET A 48 -16.64 5.41 -17.10
CA MET A 48 -15.81 4.47 -17.86
C MET A 48 -16.62 3.21 -18.22
N ILE A 49 -17.37 2.63 -17.29
CA ILE A 49 -18.19 1.44 -17.53
C ILE A 49 -19.24 1.72 -18.60
N LYS A 50 -19.98 2.83 -18.48
CA LYS A 50 -21.01 3.23 -19.47
C LYS A 50 -20.45 3.42 -20.88
N SER A 51 -19.23 3.95 -21.00
CA SER A 51 -18.62 4.24 -22.31
C SER A 51 -17.93 3.02 -22.93
N ARG A 52 -17.18 2.24 -22.14
CA ARG A 52 -16.35 1.12 -22.65
C ARG A 52 -17.03 -0.23 -22.61
N PHE A 53 -18.02 -0.41 -21.73
CA PHE A 53 -18.70 -1.68 -21.51
C PHE A 53 -20.23 -1.50 -21.54
N PRO A 54 -20.82 -0.97 -22.62
CA PRO A 54 -22.26 -0.67 -22.70
C PRO A 54 -23.15 -1.93 -22.57
N GLN A 55 -22.60 -3.12 -22.78
CA GLN A 55 -23.28 -4.41 -22.58
C GLN A 55 -23.43 -4.82 -21.10
N VAL A 56 -22.72 -4.14 -20.18
CA VAL A 56 -22.77 -4.42 -18.74
C VAL A 56 -23.96 -3.69 -18.10
N LYS A 57 -24.73 -4.39 -17.28
CA LYS A 57 -25.82 -3.79 -16.49
C LYS A 57 -25.22 -3.08 -15.29
N LEU A 58 -25.23 -1.75 -15.30
CA LEU A 58 -24.70 -0.93 -14.21
C LEU A 58 -25.82 -0.44 -13.29
N VAL A 59 -25.66 -0.67 -11.99
CA VAL A 59 -26.51 -0.13 -10.91
C VAL A 59 -25.67 0.85 -10.08
N GLU A 60 -26.07 2.11 -10.04
CA GLU A 60 -25.36 3.17 -9.31
C GLU A 60 -26.07 3.47 -7.97
N ASN A 61 -25.49 3.04 -6.85
CA ASN A 61 -26.01 3.36 -5.53
C ASN A 61 -25.67 4.81 -5.15
N LYS A 62 -26.57 5.44 -4.39
CA LYS A 62 -26.36 6.79 -3.84
C LYS A 62 -25.42 6.81 -2.63
N ASP A 63 -25.33 5.67 -1.94
CA ASP A 63 -24.53 5.46 -0.73
C ASP A 63 -23.72 4.16 -0.85
N ASN A 64 -22.67 4.03 -0.04
CA ASN A 64 -21.95 2.77 0.06
C ASN A 64 -22.74 1.81 0.98
N LEU A 65 -23.45 0.85 0.38
CA LEU A 65 -24.31 -0.10 1.10
C LEU A 65 -23.54 -1.31 1.69
N GLY A 66 -22.24 -1.40 1.42
CA GLY A 66 -21.44 -2.57 1.77
C GLY A 66 -21.50 -3.68 0.72
N PHE A 67 -20.74 -4.74 0.94
CA PHE A 67 -20.55 -5.84 0.01
C PHE A 67 -21.79 -6.75 -0.09
N SER A 68 -22.36 -7.16 1.04
CA SER A 68 -23.50 -8.09 1.06
C SER A 68 -24.74 -7.51 0.38
N LYS A 69 -25.14 -6.29 0.77
CA LYS A 69 -26.32 -5.62 0.21
C LYS A 69 -26.16 -5.36 -1.29
N ALA A 70 -25.00 -4.88 -1.71
CA ALA A 70 -24.73 -4.61 -3.13
C ALA A 70 -24.75 -5.90 -3.97
N ASN A 71 -24.16 -6.99 -3.49
CA ASN A 71 -24.27 -8.28 -4.18
C ASN A 71 -25.72 -8.77 -4.25
N ASN A 72 -26.50 -8.64 -3.17
CA ASN A 72 -27.91 -9.04 -3.16
C ASN A 72 -28.76 -8.25 -4.19
N GLN A 73 -28.47 -6.95 -4.38
CA GLN A 73 -29.10 -6.16 -5.46
C GLN A 73 -28.82 -6.78 -6.83
N GLY A 74 -27.56 -7.19 -7.07
CA GLY A 74 -27.19 -7.90 -8.29
C GLY A 74 -27.91 -9.24 -8.44
N VAL A 75 -28.01 -10.04 -7.36
CA VAL A 75 -28.69 -11.34 -7.37
C VAL A 75 -30.18 -11.20 -7.68
N ALA A 76 -30.83 -10.16 -7.14
CA ALA A 76 -32.24 -9.91 -7.41
C ALA A 76 -32.54 -9.64 -8.91
N MET A 77 -31.54 -9.18 -9.67
CA MET A 77 -31.64 -8.93 -11.10
C MET A 77 -31.13 -10.09 -11.97
N ALA A 78 -30.44 -11.06 -11.37
CA ALA A 78 -29.80 -12.15 -12.06
C ALA A 78 -30.80 -13.22 -12.54
N THR A 79 -30.56 -13.76 -13.73
CA THR A 79 -31.40 -14.75 -14.40
C THR A 79 -30.65 -16.03 -14.76
N GLY A 80 -29.34 -16.07 -14.54
CA GLY A 80 -28.46 -17.20 -14.81
C GLY A 80 -28.77 -18.42 -13.94
N GLU A 81 -28.50 -19.60 -14.48
CA GLU A 81 -28.52 -20.86 -13.72
C GLU A 81 -27.49 -20.86 -12.58
N TYR A 82 -26.33 -20.27 -12.86
CA TYR A 82 -25.27 -20.03 -11.88
C TYR A 82 -25.11 -18.53 -11.62
N ILE A 83 -24.77 -18.20 -10.37
CA ILE A 83 -24.33 -16.86 -9.96
C ILE A 83 -22.84 -16.92 -9.70
N LEU A 84 -22.07 -16.02 -10.30
CA LEU A 84 -20.65 -15.84 -10.01
C LEU A 84 -20.43 -14.49 -9.34
N PHE A 85 -20.04 -14.52 -8.08
CA PHE A 85 -19.57 -13.34 -7.35
C PHE A 85 -18.08 -13.14 -7.65
N VAL A 86 -17.71 -11.96 -8.13
CA VAL A 86 -16.33 -11.61 -8.48
C VAL A 86 -16.00 -10.22 -7.96
N ASN A 87 -14.82 -10.08 -7.36
CA ASN A 87 -14.30 -8.77 -6.97
C ASN A 87 -13.76 -7.98 -8.18
N PRO A 88 -13.81 -6.64 -8.14
CA PRO A 88 -13.36 -5.77 -9.22
C PRO A 88 -11.83 -5.78 -9.42
N ASP A 89 -11.06 -6.31 -8.46
CA ASP A 89 -9.59 -6.41 -8.50
C ASP A 89 -9.10 -7.82 -8.86
N THR A 90 -9.80 -8.45 -9.79
CA THR A 90 -9.52 -9.81 -10.26
C THR A 90 -9.31 -9.91 -11.76
N VAL A 91 -8.55 -10.92 -12.20
CA VAL A 91 -8.33 -11.23 -13.62
C VAL A 91 -8.42 -12.73 -13.83
N MET A 92 -9.29 -13.14 -14.77
CA MET A 92 -9.52 -14.54 -15.09
C MET A 92 -9.06 -14.90 -16.52
N PRO A 93 -8.56 -16.14 -16.74
CA PRO A 93 -8.22 -16.64 -18.06
C PRO A 93 -9.49 -16.97 -18.87
N GLU A 94 -9.35 -17.08 -20.18
CA GLU A 94 -10.47 -17.30 -21.10
C GLU A 94 -11.21 -18.62 -20.87
N ASP A 95 -10.50 -19.68 -20.45
CA ASP A 95 -11.10 -20.99 -20.17
C ASP A 95 -11.71 -21.10 -18.76
N PHE A 96 -11.73 -20.00 -17.98
CA PHE A 96 -12.15 -20.01 -16.58
C PHE A 96 -13.60 -20.42 -16.40
N LEU A 97 -14.53 -19.70 -17.04
CA LEU A 97 -15.97 -19.89 -16.84
C LEU A 97 -16.43 -21.24 -17.38
N GLN A 98 -15.94 -21.65 -18.55
CA GLN A 98 -16.24 -22.94 -19.16
C GLN A 98 -15.90 -24.11 -18.21
N LYS A 99 -14.71 -24.10 -17.61
CA LYS A 99 -14.27 -25.16 -16.70
C LYS A 99 -15.05 -25.17 -15.39
N MET A 100 -15.32 -24.00 -14.82
CA MET A 100 -16.09 -23.87 -13.57
C MET A 100 -17.53 -24.38 -13.77
N ILE A 101 -18.18 -23.96 -14.86
CA ILE A 101 -19.52 -24.44 -15.22
C ILE A 101 -19.51 -25.94 -15.50
N GLY A 102 -18.54 -26.44 -16.29
CA GLY A 102 -18.45 -27.87 -16.59
C GLY A 102 -18.25 -28.75 -15.36
N TYR A 103 -17.49 -28.28 -14.37
CA TYR A 103 -17.36 -28.97 -13.08
C TYR A 103 -18.69 -28.99 -12.33
N MET A 104 -19.37 -27.83 -12.22
CA MET A 104 -20.66 -27.75 -11.54
C MET A 104 -21.72 -28.60 -12.24
N ASP A 105 -21.82 -28.58 -13.57
CA ASP A 105 -22.79 -29.40 -14.32
C ASP A 105 -22.58 -30.91 -14.09
N SER A 106 -21.34 -31.35 -13.89
CA SER A 106 -21.00 -32.76 -13.61
C SER A 106 -21.09 -33.18 -12.14
N HIS A 107 -21.21 -32.24 -11.20
CA HIS A 107 -21.22 -32.48 -9.75
C HIS A 107 -22.44 -31.80 -9.08
N PRO A 108 -23.63 -32.43 -9.11
CA PRO A 108 -24.85 -31.86 -8.53
C PRO A 108 -24.75 -31.53 -7.04
N GLU A 109 -23.91 -32.23 -6.28
CA GLU A 109 -23.63 -32.01 -4.87
C GLU A 109 -22.78 -30.76 -4.58
N ALA A 110 -22.07 -30.24 -5.59
CA ALA A 110 -21.35 -28.98 -5.48
C ALA A 110 -22.36 -27.83 -5.44
N GLY A 111 -22.54 -27.24 -4.26
CA GLY A 111 -23.38 -26.06 -4.07
C GLY A 111 -22.65 -24.78 -4.47
N SER A 112 -21.35 -24.74 -4.20
CA SER A 112 -20.46 -23.67 -4.64
C SER A 112 -19.08 -24.19 -5.06
N ILE A 113 -18.40 -23.40 -5.89
CA ILE A 113 -17.06 -23.68 -6.37
C ILE A 113 -16.22 -22.40 -6.42
N GLY A 114 -14.94 -22.49 -6.04
CA GLY A 114 -14.01 -21.37 -6.05
C GLY A 114 -12.63 -21.78 -6.58
N PRO A 115 -11.90 -20.87 -7.25
CA PRO A 115 -10.69 -21.22 -7.99
C PRO A 115 -9.42 -21.25 -7.11
N ARG A 116 -8.32 -21.71 -7.69
CA ARG A 116 -6.98 -21.38 -7.17
C ARG A 116 -6.71 -19.88 -7.37
N LEU A 117 -6.16 -19.22 -6.34
CA LEU A 117 -5.82 -17.80 -6.40
C LEU A 117 -4.31 -17.60 -6.49
N ILE A 118 -3.90 -16.61 -7.27
CA ILE A 118 -2.56 -16.03 -7.24
C ILE A 118 -2.65 -14.52 -6.97
N ASP A 119 -1.59 -13.94 -6.42
CA ASP A 119 -1.47 -12.49 -6.26
C ASP A 119 -0.94 -11.82 -7.54
N GLY A 120 -0.83 -10.49 -7.53
CA GLY A 120 -0.25 -9.73 -8.65
C GLY A 120 1.21 -10.04 -8.95
N LYS A 121 1.89 -10.87 -8.14
CA LYS A 121 3.27 -11.36 -8.35
C LYS A 121 3.30 -12.80 -8.88
N GLY A 122 2.15 -13.36 -9.23
CA GLY A 122 2.03 -14.74 -9.69
C GLY A 122 2.27 -15.77 -8.59
N GLN A 123 2.30 -15.36 -7.31
CA GLN A 123 2.49 -16.26 -6.18
C GLN A 123 1.15 -16.79 -5.67
N TYR A 124 1.12 -18.03 -5.21
CA TYR A 124 -0.07 -18.65 -4.65
C TYR A 124 -0.62 -17.85 -3.46
N ALA A 125 -1.91 -17.51 -3.54
CA ALA A 125 -2.64 -16.84 -2.50
C ALA A 125 -3.54 -17.86 -1.76
N PRO A 126 -3.22 -18.22 -0.50
CA PRO A 126 -3.97 -19.25 0.21
C PRO A 126 -5.39 -18.80 0.63
N ASP A 127 -5.74 -17.53 0.43
CA ASP A 127 -7.05 -16.98 0.78
C ASP A 127 -8.23 -17.62 0.02
N GLY A 128 -7.99 -18.34 -1.07
CA GLY A 128 -9.02 -19.01 -1.87
C GLY A 128 -9.79 -20.09 -1.10
N LYS A 129 -9.17 -20.69 -0.09
CA LYS A 129 -9.78 -21.68 0.79
C LYS A 129 -9.48 -21.40 2.25
N LYS A 130 -10.48 -21.57 3.12
CA LYS A 130 -10.36 -21.30 4.55
C LYS A 130 -11.10 -22.37 5.37
N SER A 131 -10.76 -22.46 6.64
CA SER A 131 -11.53 -23.21 7.64
C SER A 131 -12.44 -22.29 8.45
N PHE A 132 -13.55 -22.83 8.98
CA PHE A 132 -14.43 -22.07 9.86
C PHE A 132 -13.68 -21.50 11.07
N PRO A 133 -14.09 -20.32 11.58
CA PRO A 133 -13.45 -19.72 12.74
C PRO A 133 -13.46 -20.66 13.96
N SER A 134 -12.29 -21.08 14.45
CA SER A 134 -12.14 -21.80 15.73
C SER A 134 -11.28 -21.00 16.69
N LEU A 135 -11.34 -21.33 17.99
CA LEU A 135 -10.60 -20.56 18.99
C LEU A 135 -9.08 -20.61 18.71
N SER A 136 -8.59 -21.79 18.32
CA SER A 136 -7.21 -21.97 17.86
C SER A 136 -6.90 -21.09 16.64
N VAL A 137 -7.79 -21.04 15.65
CA VAL A 137 -7.64 -20.18 14.46
C VAL A 137 -7.56 -18.70 14.87
N ALA A 138 -8.43 -18.23 15.75
CA ALA A 138 -8.43 -16.85 16.22
C ALA A 138 -7.12 -16.52 16.95
N ILE A 139 -6.65 -17.39 17.85
CA ILE A 139 -5.40 -17.19 18.59
C ILE A 139 -4.19 -17.18 17.65
N PHE A 140 -4.01 -18.20 16.81
CA PHE A 140 -2.84 -18.33 15.96
C PHE A 140 -2.77 -17.28 14.86
N LYS A 141 -3.92 -16.89 14.30
CA LYS A 141 -3.98 -15.80 13.32
C LYS A 141 -3.73 -14.45 13.96
N THR A 142 -4.22 -14.23 15.18
CA THR A 142 -4.08 -12.92 15.85
C THR A 142 -2.65 -12.67 16.31
N THR A 143 -2.02 -13.67 16.92
CA THR A 143 -0.62 -13.66 17.36
C THR A 143 0.38 -13.74 16.21
N GLY A 144 -0.01 -14.25 15.04
CA GLY A 144 0.87 -14.45 13.89
C GLY A 144 1.66 -15.77 13.93
N ILE A 145 1.43 -16.62 14.93
CA ILE A 145 2.01 -17.97 15.04
C ILE A 145 1.73 -18.78 13.76
N ASN A 146 0.57 -18.58 13.15
CA ASN A 146 0.20 -19.25 11.91
C ASN A 146 1.15 -18.94 10.74
N LYS A 147 1.82 -17.78 10.75
CA LYS A 147 2.82 -17.41 9.73
C LYS A 147 4.17 -18.07 9.97
N ILE A 148 4.53 -18.28 11.24
CA ILE A 148 5.76 -18.97 11.64
C ILE A 148 5.66 -20.45 11.25
N PHE A 149 4.52 -21.07 11.56
CA PHE A 149 4.23 -22.47 11.25
C PHE A 149 3.26 -22.60 10.07
N SER A 150 3.62 -21.99 8.93
CA SER A 150 2.74 -21.82 7.76
C SER A 150 2.25 -23.13 7.13
N LYS A 151 2.98 -24.24 7.28
CA LYS A 151 2.61 -25.55 6.76
C LYS A 151 1.89 -26.46 7.77
N SER A 152 1.76 -26.03 9.03
CA SER A 152 1.13 -26.86 10.06
C SER A 152 -0.39 -26.82 9.95
N THR A 153 -1.02 -27.99 9.85
CA THR A 153 -2.48 -28.15 9.85
C THR A 153 -3.13 -27.68 11.16
N PHE A 154 -2.37 -27.70 12.26
CA PHE A 154 -2.84 -27.20 13.56
C PHE A 154 -2.69 -25.68 13.67
N PHE A 155 -1.48 -25.14 13.45
CA PHE A 155 -1.22 -23.71 13.64
C PHE A 155 -1.78 -22.83 12.52
N ASN A 156 -1.88 -23.35 11.29
CA ASN A 156 -2.36 -22.63 10.14
C ASN A 156 -3.68 -23.21 9.58
N LYS A 157 -4.51 -23.79 10.46
CA LYS A 157 -5.85 -24.31 10.12
C LYS A 157 -6.68 -23.30 9.33
N TYR A 158 -6.54 -22.00 9.59
CA TYR A 158 -7.31 -20.94 8.93
C TYR A 158 -7.31 -21.03 7.40
N TYR A 159 -6.17 -21.36 6.77
CA TYR A 159 -6.05 -21.43 5.31
C TYR A 159 -6.28 -22.84 4.75
N ALA A 160 -6.94 -23.72 5.51
CA ALA A 160 -7.21 -25.10 5.13
C ALA A 160 -5.95 -25.81 4.56
N VAL A 161 -4.79 -25.63 5.21
CA VAL A 161 -3.48 -26.12 4.70
C VAL A 161 -3.34 -27.63 4.62
N HIS A 162 -4.36 -28.38 5.06
CA HIS A 162 -4.47 -29.82 4.84
C HIS A 162 -4.84 -30.15 3.39
N VAL A 163 -5.45 -29.21 2.66
CA VAL A 163 -5.74 -29.31 1.22
C VAL A 163 -4.56 -28.74 0.44
N GLY A 164 -4.03 -29.52 -0.50
CA GLY A 164 -2.96 -29.12 -1.40
C GLY A 164 -3.29 -27.88 -2.24
N GLU A 165 -2.27 -27.23 -2.78
CA GLU A 165 -2.45 -26.10 -3.68
C GLU A 165 -3.19 -26.49 -4.98
N HIS A 166 -2.83 -27.66 -5.54
CA HIS A 166 -3.37 -28.20 -6.80
C HIS A 166 -4.33 -29.38 -6.58
N GLU A 167 -4.83 -29.54 -5.36
CA GLU A 167 -5.79 -30.58 -5.01
C GLU A 167 -7.22 -30.02 -5.07
N THR A 168 -8.09 -30.65 -5.86
CA THR A 168 -9.54 -30.38 -5.78
C THR A 168 -10.08 -31.02 -4.51
N ALA A 169 -10.71 -30.22 -3.64
CA ALA A 169 -11.23 -30.74 -2.38
C ALA A 169 -12.45 -29.96 -1.89
N GLU A 170 -13.24 -30.62 -1.05
CA GLU A 170 -14.24 -29.95 -0.22
C GLU A 170 -13.53 -29.10 0.85
N VAL A 171 -14.01 -27.87 1.04
CA VAL A 171 -13.49 -26.93 2.03
C VAL A 171 -14.61 -26.29 2.83
N ASP A 172 -14.30 -25.80 4.03
CA ASP A 172 -15.30 -25.11 4.85
C ASP A 172 -15.79 -23.83 4.16
N ILE A 173 -14.85 -23.02 3.69
CA ILE A 173 -15.11 -21.67 3.20
C ILE A 173 -14.32 -21.42 1.91
N LEU A 174 -15.02 -20.92 0.90
CA LEU A 174 -14.44 -20.30 -0.28
C LEU A 174 -14.35 -18.78 -0.10
N SER A 175 -13.43 -18.16 -0.83
CA SER A 175 -13.29 -16.70 -0.80
C SER A 175 -14.42 -16.01 -1.57
N GLY A 176 -15.07 -15.02 -0.93
CA GLY A 176 -16.05 -14.15 -1.60
C GLY A 176 -15.49 -13.33 -2.78
N CYS A 177 -14.16 -13.30 -2.97
CA CYS A 177 -13.55 -12.60 -4.11
C CYS A 177 -13.81 -13.27 -5.47
N CYS A 178 -14.05 -14.60 -5.48
CA CYS A 178 -14.46 -15.34 -6.65
C CYS A 178 -15.13 -16.64 -6.21
N MET A 179 -16.46 -16.70 -6.31
CA MET A 179 -17.25 -17.84 -5.90
C MET A 179 -18.46 -18.01 -6.82
N MET A 180 -18.56 -19.17 -7.47
CA MET A 180 -19.72 -19.55 -8.28
C MET A 180 -20.65 -20.41 -7.44
N VAL A 181 -21.95 -20.12 -7.48
CA VAL A 181 -23.00 -20.77 -6.67
C VAL A 181 -24.19 -21.12 -7.57
N ARG A 182 -24.85 -22.25 -7.28
CA ARG A 182 -26.13 -22.58 -7.94
C ARG A 182 -27.19 -21.54 -7.58
N HIS A 183 -27.80 -20.92 -8.58
CA HIS A 183 -28.82 -19.92 -8.32
C HIS A 183 -30.06 -20.54 -7.63
N SER A 184 -30.45 -21.76 -8.02
CA SER A 184 -31.54 -22.50 -7.37
C SER A 184 -31.31 -22.73 -5.88
N LEU A 185 -30.06 -23.00 -5.47
CA LEU A 185 -29.67 -23.22 -4.09
C LEU A 185 -29.85 -21.96 -3.24
N LEU A 186 -29.56 -20.77 -3.79
CA LEU A 186 -29.73 -19.51 -3.04
C LEU A 186 -31.17 -19.31 -2.55
N LYS A 187 -32.17 -19.78 -3.33
CA LYS A 187 -33.58 -19.71 -2.94
C LYS A 187 -33.94 -20.64 -1.79
N THR A 188 -33.28 -21.80 -1.69
CA THR A 188 -33.57 -22.80 -0.64
C THR A 188 -32.87 -22.48 0.68
N ILE A 189 -31.72 -21.80 0.64
CA ILE A 189 -30.92 -21.47 1.85
C ILE A 189 -31.19 -20.06 2.41
N GLY A 190 -32.28 -19.42 1.99
CA GLY A 190 -32.71 -18.11 2.51
C GLY A 190 -32.04 -16.88 1.88
N GLY A 191 -31.45 -17.02 0.70
CA GLY A 191 -30.83 -15.92 -0.07
C GLY A 191 -29.32 -16.03 -0.25
N ALA A 192 -28.74 -15.03 -0.91
CA ALA A 192 -27.30 -14.93 -1.18
C ALA A 192 -26.51 -14.53 0.06
N PHE A 193 -26.13 -13.26 0.24
CA PHE A 193 -25.37 -12.83 1.41
C PHE A 193 -26.29 -12.29 2.51
N ASP A 194 -25.94 -12.52 3.76
CA ASP A 194 -26.67 -11.94 4.89
C ASP A 194 -26.31 -10.45 5.03
N GLU A 195 -27.31 -9.59 4.99
CA GLU A 195 -27.16 -8.13 5.03
C GLU A 195 -26.76 -7.57 6.41
N ALA A 196 -26.74 -8.42 7.45
CA ALA A 196 -26.11 -8.09 8.73
C ALA A 196 -24.61 -7.86 8.59
N TYR A 197 -23.97 -8.44 7.57
CA TYR A 197 -22.57 -8.19 7.25
C TYR A 197 -22.47 -7.01 6.30
N PHE A 198 -21.81 -5.92 6.73
CA PHE A 198 -21.45 -4.84 5.82
C PHE A 198 -20.35 -5.28 4.84
N MET A 199 -19.32 -5.98 5.35
CA MET A 199 -18.18 -6.52 4.59
C MET A 199 -17.41 -7.50 5.47
N TYR A 200 -16.82 -8.52 4.86
CA TYR A 200 -16.16 -9.67 5.45
C TYR A 200 -17.09 -10.65 6.18
N CYS A 201 -16.70 -11.93 6.16
CA CYS A 201 -17.42 -13.05 6.79
C CYS A 201 -18.82 -13.31 6.21
N GLU A 202 -19.32 -12.53 5.26
CA GLU A 202 -20.50 -12.89 4.48
C GLU A 202 -20.26 -14.16 3.66
N ASP A 203 -19.03 -14.34 3.17
CA ASP A 203 -18.56 -15.56 2.50
C ASP A 203 -18.59 -16.75 3.45
N PHE A 204 -18.28 -16.54 4.74
CA PHE A 204 -18.30 -17.59 5.76
C PHE A 204 -19.74 -18.03 6.03
N ASP A 205 -20.66 -17.07 6.19
CA ASP A 205 -22.08 -17.34 6.43
C ASP A 205 -22.73 -18.09 5.27
N LEU A 206 -22.47 -17.66 4.03
CA LEU A 206 -23.01 -18.33 2.85
C LEU A 206 -22.46 -19.75 2.72
N CYS A 207 -21.15 -19.94 2.83
CA CYS A 207 -20.53 -21.27 2.79
C CYS A 207 -21.06 -22.20 3.89
N TYR A 208 -21.29 -21.66 5.09
CA TYR A 208 -21.89 -22.41 6.20
C TYR A 208 -23.32 -22.85 5.88
N ARG A 209 -24.17 -21.94 5.37
CA ARG A 209 -25.56 -22.27 4.99
C ARG A 209 -25.64 -23.28 3.85
N ILE A 210 -24.72 -23.22 2.88
CA ILE A 210 -24.61 -24.23 1.81
C ILE A 210 -24.34 -25.61 2.40
N GLN A 211 -23.40 -25.73 3.34
CA GLN A 211 -23.11 -27.02 4.01
C GLN A 211 -24.29 -27.51 4.86
N GLN A 212 -24.98 -26.62 5.58
CA GLN A 212 -26.17 -26.98 6.35
C GLN A 212 -27.31 -27.52 5.47
N ALA A 213 -27.38 -27.11 4.20
CA ALA A 213 -28.32 -27.63 3.23
C ALA A 213 -27.87 -28.97 2.59
N GLY A 214 -26.74 -29.54 3.02
CA GLY A 214 -26.20 -30.82 2.52
C GLY A 214 -25.37 -30.71 1.24
N TYR A 215 -25.03 -29.49 0.80
CA TYR A 215 -24.20 -29.25 -0.38
C TYR A 215 -22.74 -29.00 0.00
N LYS A 216 -21.84 -29.18 -0.97
CA LYS A 216 -20.40 -29.01 -0.78
C LYS A 216 -19.90 -27.67 -1.32
N ASN A 217 -18.92 -27.08 -0.63
CA ASN A 217 -18.12 -25.98 -1.15
C ASN A 217 -16.81 -26.56 -1.71
N ILE A 218 -16.56 -26.38 -3.01
CA ILE A 218 -15.45 -27.03 -3.70
C ILE A 218 -14.33 -26.03 -4.03
N TYR A 219 -13.14 -26.28 -3.51
CA TYR A 219 -11.92 -25.64 -4.01
C TYR A 219 -11.47 -26.35 -5.28
N TYR A 220 -11.39 -25.63 -6.40
CA TYR A 220 -11.08 -26.18 -7.72
C TYR A 220 -9.87 -25.49 -8.36
N PRO A 221 -8.67 -26.11 -8.27
CA PRO A 221 -7.44 -25.57 -8.85
C PRO A 221 -7.28 -25.83 -10.36
N GLY A 222 -8.28 -26.42 -11.03
CA GLY A 222 -8.26 -26.60 -12.50
C GLY A 222 -8.34 -25.28 -13.28
N VAL A 223 -8.66 -24.19 -12.59
CA VAL A 223 -8.53 -22.81 -13.05
C VAL A 223 -7.79 -21.97 -12.00
N THR A 224 -7.04 -20.97 -12.46
CA THR A 224 -6.36 -19.99 -11.61
C THR A 224 -6.87 -18.59 -11.92
N LEU A 225 -7.01 -17.76 -10.89
CA LEU A 225 -7.44 -16.37 -10.98
C LEU A 225 -6.44 -15.46 -10.23
N ILE A 226 -6.13 -14.31 -10.81
CA ILE A 226 -5.36 -13.26 -10.14
C ILE A 226 -6.32 -12.49 -9.23
N HIS A 227 -5.92 -12.24 -7.99
CA HIS A 227 -6.59 -11.31 -7.10
C HIS A 227 -5.57 -10.34 -6.51
N TYR A 228 -5.64 -9.06 -6.92
CA TYR A 228 -4.69 -8.02 -6.50
C TYR A 228 -4.83 -7.63 -5.02
N LYS A 229 -5.96 -7.99 -4.39
CA LYS A 229 -6.23 -7.99 -2.95
C LYS A 229 -5.91 -6.65 -2.28
N GLY A 230 -6.94 -5.92 -1.89
CA GLY A 230 -6.83 -4.78 -0.96
C GLY A 230 -6.65 -3.43 -1.62
N GLU A 231 -6.99 -3.35 -2.91
CA GLU A 231 -6.97 -2.10 -3.68
C GLU A 231 -8.16 -1.21 -3.29
N SER A 232 -9.33 -1.79 -3.02
CA SER A 232 -10.52 -1.06 -2.50
C SER A 232 -10.50 -0.82 -0.98
N THR A 233 -9.54 -1.41 -0.24
CA THR A 233 -9.49 -1.26 1.23
C THR A 233 -8.06 -1.15 1.72
N ARG A 234 -7.70 0.01 2.30
CA ARG A 234 -6.40 0.22 2.98
C ARG A 234 -6.29 -0.72 4.20
N LYS A 235 -5.84 -1.96 3.98
CA LYS A 235 -5.79 -3.09 4.94
C LYS A 235 -5.04 -2.82 6.25
N THR A 236 -4.21 -1.78 6.29
CA THR A 236 -3.44 -1.37 7.47
C THR A 236 -4.16 -0.37 8.38
N SER A 237 -5.36 0.08 8.00
CA SER A 237 -6.17 0.97 8.84
C SER A 237 -6.79 0.24 10.02
N ILE A 238 -6.88 0.93 11.16
CA ILE A 238 -7.59 0.45 12.35
C ILE A 238 -9.07 0.14 12.02
N SER A 239 -9.66 0.87 11.07
CA SER A 239 -11.02 0.64 10.58
C SER A 239 -11.21 -0.73 9.92
N HIS A 240 -10.27 -1.18 9.06
CA HIS A 240 -10.33 -2.52 8.46
C HIS A 240 -10.36 -3.61 9.53
N VAL A 241 -9.47 -3.52 10.53
CA VAL A 241 -9.42 -4.48 11.64
C VAL A 241 -10.75 -4.49 12.39
N ARG A 242 -11.31 -3.31 12.70
CA ARG A 242 -12.61 -3.22 13.37
C ARG A 242 -13.74 -3.88 12.57
N ILE A 243 -13.91 -3.52 11.30
CA ILE A 243 -14.98 -4.05 10.43
C ILE A 243 -14.92 -5.58 10.35
N PHE A 244 -13.72 -6.15 10.14
CA PHE A 244 -13.55 -7.61 10.10
C PHE A 244 -13.94 -8.28 11.43
N ASN A 245 -13.60 -7.68 12.57
CA ASN A 245 -13.91 -8.26 13.88
C ASN A 245 -15.38 -8.11 14.26
N ASP A 246 -16.01 -7.00 13.88
CA ASP A 246 -17.45 -6.80 14.03
C ASP A 246 -18.20 -7.89 13.23
N ALA A 247 -17.80 -8.10 11.97
CA ALA A 247 -18.34 -9.15 11.12
C ALA A 247 -18.10 -10.57 11.69
N LEU A 248 -16.89 -10.87 12.15
CA LEU A 248 -16.59 -12.17 12.77
C LEU A 248 -17.42 -12.40 14.04
N SER A 249 -17.69 -11.35 14.82
CA SER A 249 -18.54 -11.42 16.00
C SER A 249 -20.00 -11.73 15.64
N VAL A 250 -20.51 -11.18 14.54
CA VAL A 250 -21.84 -11.52 14.00
C VAL A 250 -21.91 -13.01 13.65
N PHE A 251 -20.92 -13.53 12.90
CA PHE A 251 -20.86 -14.95 12.52
C PHE A 251 -20.88 -15.87 13.74
N VAL A 252 -20.04 -15.59 14.72
CA VAL A 252 -19.91 -16.42 15.93
C VAL A 252 -21.19 -16.38 16.77
N ARG A 253 -21.84 -15.22 16.92
CA ARG A 253 -23.11 -15.10 17.66
C ARG A 253 -24.24 -15.86 16.99
N LYS A 254 -24.24 -15.92 15.66
CA LYS A 254 -25.29 -16.56 14.86
C LYS A 254 -25.16 -18.08 14.84
N HIS A 255 -23.93 -18.59 14.69
CA HIS A 255 -23.71 -20.01 14.40
C HIS A 255 -23.20 -20.82 15.61
N TYR A 256 -22.61 -20.19 16.64
CA TYR A 256 -22.06 -20.91 17.81
C TYR A 256 -22.93 -20.75 19.06
N SER A 257 -22.79 -21.68 20.00
CA SER A 257 -23.50 -21.63 21.29
C SER A 257 -23.13 -20.36 22.08
N LYS A 258 -24.06 -19.84 22.89
CA LYS A 258 -23.89 -18.58 23.64
C LYS A 258 -22.60 -18.53 24.48
N THR A 259 -22.28 -19.62 25.18
CA THR A 259 -21.07 -19.73 26.00
C THR A 259 -19.79 -19.69 25.16
N ASN A 260 -19.77 -20.46 24.05
CA ASN A 260 -18.64 -20.47 23.13
C ASN A 260 -18.46 -19.11 22.45
N ALA A 261 -19.56 -18.44 22.11
CA ALA A 261 -19.52 -17.12 21.49
C ALA A 261 -18.92 -16.06 22.40
N SER A 262 -19.31 -16.02 23.68
CA SER A 262 -18.77 -15.02 24.63
C SER A 262 -17.26 -15.17 24.84
N LEU A 263 -16.78 -16.39 25.06
CA LEU A 263 -15.35 -16.66 25.24
C LEU A 263 -14.55 -16.32 23.97
N PHE A 264 -15.08 -16.68 22.81
CA PHE A 264 -14.46 -16.41 21.52
C PHE A 264 -14.32 -14.91 21.24
N ILE A 265 -15.38 -14.14 21.49
CA ILE A 265 -15.38 -12.68 21.33
C ILE A 265 -14.40 -12.03 22.31
N MET A 266 -14.35 -12.48 23.56
CA MET A 266 -13.38 -12.00 24.55
C MET A 266 -11.94 -12.18 24.05
N LEU A 267 -11.60 -13.37 23.54
CA LEU A 267 -10.25 -13.69 23.07
C LEU A 267 -9.87 -12.95 21.79
N ILE A 268 -10.82 -12.72 20.87
CA ILE A 268 -10.60 -11.83 19.73
C ILE A 268 -10.25 -10.43 20.23
N ASN A 269 -11.04 -9.86 21.15
CA ASN A 269 -10.83 -8.51 21.65
C ASN A 269 -9.46 -8.33 22.30
N VAL A 270 -9.03 -9.29 23.12
CA VAL A 270 -7.67 -9.30 23.70
C VAL A 270 -6.61 -9.35 22.60
N GLY A 271 -6.79 -10.24 21.62
CA GLY A 271 -5.87 -10.36 20.50
C GLY A 271 -5.75 -9.08 19.65
N ILE A 272 -6.86 -8.35 19.43
CA ILE A 272 -6.86 -7.05 18.73
C ILE A 272 -6.01 -6.03 19.48
N VAL A 273 -6.22 -5.92 20.80
CA VAL A 273 -5.48 -4.97 21.65
C VAL A 273 -3.98 -5.29 21.58
N LEU A 274 -3.61 -6.57 21.72
CA LEU A 274 -2.23 -7.00 21.59
C LEU A 274 -1.66 -6.66 20.21
N ARG A 275 -2.38 -6.96 19.12
CA ARG A 275 -1.94 -6.62 17.77
C ARG A 275 -1.81 -5.12 17.56
N ALA A 276 -2.70 -4.31 18.12
CA ALA A 276 -2.61 -2.86 18.06
C ALA A 276 -1.36 -2.36 18.78
N ILE A 277 -1.09 -2.85 19.99
CA ILE A 277 0.13 -2.54 20.76
C ILE A 277 1.38 -2.94 19.97
N PHE A 278 1.46 -4.18 19.48
CA PHE A 278 2.59 -4.64 18.67
C PHE A 278 2.72 -3.89 17.36
N GLY A 279 1.61 -3.48 16.74
CA GLY A 279 1.58 -2.66 15.53
C GLY A 279 2.16 -1.28 15.76
N VAL A 280 1.73 -0.60 16.84
CA VAL A 280 2.29 0.69 17.27
C VAL A 280 3.77 0.55 17.59
N LEU A 281 4.15 -0.46 18.38
CA LEU A 281 5.55 -0.71 18.71
C LEU A 281 6.40 -0.96 17.47
N LYS A 282 5.92 -1.78 16.53
CA LYS A 282 6.61 -2.04 15.25
C LYS A 282 6.74 -0.77 14.42
N GLN A 283 5.72 0.09 14.40
CA GLN A 283 5.77 1.35 13.65
C GLN A 283 6.75 2.34 14.30
N VAL A 284 6.73 2.45 15.62
CA VAL A 284 7.70 3.25 16.39
C VAL A 284 9.12 2.74 16.14
N LEU A 285 9.37 1.44 16.27
CA LEU A 285 10.67 0.84 15.97
C LEU A 285 11.08 1.03 14.50
N LYS A 286 10.14 0.93 13.55
CA LYS A 286 10.44 1.18 12.12
C LYS A 286 10.94 2.58 11.86
N VAL A 287 10.38 3.58 12.54
CA VAL A 287 10.77 4.99 12.42
C VAL A 287 12.07 5.27 13.19
N LEU A 288 12.22 4.70 14.38
CA LEU A 288 13.34 4.97 15.27
C LEU A 288 14.59 4.11 15.03
N ARG A 289 14.49 3.00 14.29
CA ARG A 289 15.63 2.07 14.09
C ARG A 289 16.90 2.75 13.55
N MET A 290 16.77 3.65 12.58
CA MET A 290 17.92 4.37 12.00
C MET A 290 18.46 5.44 12.96
N PRO A 291 17.62 6.34 13.53
CA PRO A 291 18.08 7.26 14.57
C PRO A 291 18.74 6.57 15.78
N LEU A 292 18.19 5.44 16.24
CA LEU A 292 18.77 4.68 17.36
C LEU A 292 20.10 4.04 16.97
N PHE A 293 20.21 3.50 15.76
CA PHE A 293 21.47 2.97 15.23
C PHE A 293 22.54 4.06 15.16
N ASP A 294 22.22 5.22 14.60
CA ASP A 294 23.14 6.36 14.53
C ASP A 294 23.50 6.90 15.92
N ALA A 295 22.54 6.92 16.86
CA ALA A 295 22.79 7.30 18.24
C ALA A 295 23.80 6.36 18.92
N LEU A 296 23.74 5.06 18.63
CA LEU A 296 24.73 4.09 19.13
C LEU A 296 26.11 4.31 18.50
N ILE A 297 26.19 4.64 17.20
CA ILE A 297 27.44 5.03 16.55
C ILE A 297 28.02 6.28 17.20
N LEU A 298 27.20 7.30 17.44
CA LEU A 298 27.63 8.55 18.08
C LEU A 298 28.06 8.32 19.53
N LEU A 299 27.36 7.48 20.28
CA LEU A 299 27.74 7.12 21.64
C LEU A 299 29.10 6.42 21.67
N GLY A 300 29.32 5.45 20.76
CA GLY A 300 30.60 4.76 20.62
C GLY A 300 31.72 5.72 20.26
N THR A 301 31.51 6.57 19.24
CA THR A 301 32.54 7.53 18.80
C THR A 301 32.83 8.62 19.83
N LEU A 302 31.83 9.12 20.57
CA LEU A 302 32.03 10.03 21.70
C LEU A 302 32.88 9.38 22.79
N THR A 303 32.59 8.13 23.13
CA THR A 303 33.29 7.40 24.19
C THR A 303 34.76 7.22 23.82
N VAL A 304 35.03 6.70 22.61
CA VAL A 304 36.41 6.49 22.13
C VAL A 304 37.16 7.81 22.00
N MET A 305 36.55 8.85 21.43
CA MET A 305 37.20 10.16 21.28
C MET A 305 37.46 10.83 22.62
N THR A 306 36.58 10.67 23.59
CA THR A 306 36.78 11.23 24.93
C THR A 306 37.94 10.54 25.62
N GLN A 307 38.00 9.20 25.55
CA GLN A 307 39.10 8.43 26.12
C GLN A 307 40.44 8.81 25.47
N PHE A 308 40.52 8.75 24.14
CA PHE A 308 41.72 9.12 23.39
C PHE A 308 42.17 10.55 23.67
N TRP A 309 41.24 11.52 23.69
CA TRP A 309 41.59 12.93 23.92
C TRP A 309 42.09 13.20 25.34
N VAL A 310 41.57 12.47 26.33
CA VAL A 310 41.97 12.60 27.74
C VAL A 310 43.33 11.94 27.98
N GLU A 311 43.52 10.71 27.50
CA GLU A 311 44.72 9.90 27.75
C GLU A 311 45.91 10.36 26.90
N GLU A 312 45.72 10.48 25.58
CA GLU A 312 46.83 10.68 24.64
C GLU A 312 47.14 12.15 24.35
N VAL A 313 46.14 13.04 24.46
CA VAL A 313 46.31 14.44 24.04
C VAL A 313 46.44 15.39 25.23
N LYS A 314 45.50 15.34 26.19
CA LYS A 314 45.52 16.23 27.36
C LYS A 314 46.30 15.68 28.55
N ASN A 315 46.46 14.36 28.63
CA ASN A 315 47.05 13.66 29.78
C ASN A 315 46.50 14.15 31.13
N ILE A 316 45.17 14.19 31.24
CA ILE A 316 44.45 14.63 32.45
C ILE A 316 43.69 13.47 33.10
N LEU A 317 43.22 13.68 34.33
CA LEU A 317 42.34 12.73 35.00
C LEU A 317 41.08 12.44 34.15
N PRO A 318 40.56 11.20 34.20
CA PRO A 318 39.33 10.83 33.52
C PRO A 318 38.18 11.78 33.85
N ILE A 319 37.43 12.16 32.81
CA ILE A 319 36.23 12.99 32.99
C ILE A 319 35.22 12.20 33.84
N PRO A 320 34.65 12.81 34.91
CA PRO A 320 33.71 12.09 35.77
C PRO A 320 32.50 11.56 35.01
N LEU A 321 32.05 10.36 35.34
CA LEU A 321 30.91 9.72 34.67
C LEU A 321 29.61 10.56 34.78
N SER A 322 29.39 11.23 35.92
CA SER A 322 28.27 12.15 36.12
C SER A 322 28.23 13.29 35.10
N SER A 323 29.41 13.71 34.67
CA SER A 323 29.66 14.80 33.74
C SER A 323 29.40 14.36 32.29
N ILE A 324 29.74 13.11 31.98
CA ILE A 324 29.43 12.43 30.71
C ILE A 324 27.92 12.21 30.56
N LEU A 325 27.27 11.65 31.59
CA LEU A 325 25.84 11.34 31.58
C LEU A 325 24.95 12.59 31.42
N LYS A 326 25.44 13.78 31.80
CA LYS A 326 24.74 15.06 31.59
C LYS A 326 24.92 15.65 30.19
N THR A 327 26.07 15.39 29.54
CA THR A 327 26.45 16.07 28.29
C THR A 327 26.22 15.21 27.05
N PHE A 328 26.60 13.93 27.07
CA PHE A 328 26.52 13.04 25.90
C PHE A 328 25.11 12.86 25.36
N PRO A 329 24.06 12.62 26.19
CA PRO A 329 22.71 12.49 25.66
C PRO A 329 22.24 13.73 24.90
N VAL A 330 22.62 14.92 25.37
CA VAL A 330 22.26 16.19 24.72
C VAL A 330 23.02 16.35 23.39
N TYR A 331 24.31 16.00 23.34
CA TYR A 331 25.10 16.06 22.10
C TYR A 331 24.55 15.10 21.04
N ILE A 332 24.27 13.86 21.43
CA ILE A 332 23.68 12.85 20.55
C ILE A 332 22.30 13.33 20.06
N LEU A 333 21.45 13.83 20.96
CA LEU A 333 20.13 14.35 20.60
C LEU A 333 20.22 15.48 19.58
N LEU A 334 21.14 16.44 19.76
CA LEU A 334 21.32 17.56 18.83
C LEU A 334 21.81 17.10 17.44
N TRP A 335 22.73 16.14 17.37
CA TRP A 335 23.12 15.54 16.08
C TRP A 335 21.96 14.79 15.43
N ILE A 336 21.23 13.96 16.18
CA ILE A 336 20.09 13.19 15.65
C ILE A 336 18.97 14.11 15.16
N LEU A 337 18.64 15.17 15.90
CA LEU A 337 17.66 16.18 15.46
C LEU A 337 18.12 16.87 14.17
N SER A 338 19.41 17.24 14.10
CA SER A 338 19.98 17.85 12.91
C SER A 338 19.90 16.91 11.70
N LEU A 339 20.29 15.64 11.85
CA LEU A 339 20.17 14.61 10.82
C LEU A 339 18.71 14.41 10.36
N TYR A 340 17.77 14.38 11.31
CA TYR A 340 16.35 14.24 11.03
C TYR A 340 15.78 15.40 10.21
N PHE A 341 16.01 16.65 10.63
CA PHE A 341 15.53 17.82 9.90
C PHE A 341 16.22 17.98 8.55
N ASN A 342 17.44 17.48 8.43
CA ASN A 342 18.18 17.48 7.18
C ASN A 342 17.76 16.36 6.20
N GLY A 343 16.84 15.49 6.61
CA GLY A 343 16.30 14.41 5.78
C GLY A 343 17.27 13.23 5.59
N ALA A 344 18.20 13.01 6.53
CA ALA A 344 19.10 11.86 6.50
C ALA A 344 18.35 10.52 6.60
N TYR A 345 17.17 10.54 7.22
CA TYR A 345 16.30 9.36 7.43
C TYR A 345 15.14 9.27 6.44
N ASP A 346 15.15 10.06 5.36
CA ASP A 346 14.13 9.98 4.31
C ASP A 346 14.24 8.69 3.50
N ARG A 347 13.17 8.35 2.78
CA ARG A 347 13.11 7.16 1.92
C ARG A 347 14.26 7.13 0.90
N SER A 348 14.54 8.27 0.27
CA SER A 348 15.64 8.43 -0.67
C SER A 348 16.91 8.81 0.08
N TYR A 349 17.82 7.85 0.23
CA TYR A 349 19.08 8.09 0.93
C TYR A 349 20.00 8.98 0.10
N ARG A 350 20.62 9.98 0.75
CA ARG A 350 21.66 10.81 0.12
C ARG A 350 22.76 11.10 1.13
N ALA A 351 23.99 10.68 0.83
CA ALA A 351 25.15 10.86 1.70
C ALA A 351 25.37 12.33 2.10
N VAL A 352 25.14 13.27 1.18
CA VAL A 352 25.25 14.71 1.43
C VAL A 352 24.34 15.19 2.58
N ARG A 353 23.19 14.52 2.80
CA ARG A 353 22.28 14.86 3.91
C ARG A 353 22.84 14.40 5.25
N VAL A 354 23.59 13.31 5.30
CA VAL A 354 24.30 12.90 6.52
C VAL A 354 25.40 13.90 6.84
N VAL A 355 26.25 14.21 5.85
CA VAL A 355 27.37 15.16 6.02
C VAL A 355 26.88 16.53 6.47
N ARG A 356 25.91 17.12 5.78
CA ARG A 356 25.35 18.44 6.14
C ARG A 356 24.65 18.40 7.50
N GLY A 357 23.93 17.32 7.82
CA GLY A 357 23.26 17.16 9.11
C GLY A 357 24.25 17.07 10.27
N MET A 358 25.33 16.31 10.12
CA MET A 358 26.40 16.23 11.10
C MET A 358 27.12 17.57 11.29
N ALA A 359 27.41 18.30 10.21
CA ALA A 359 28.03 19.61 10.29
C ALA A 359 27.15 20.62 11.06
N ILE A 360 25.86 20.73 10.70
CA ILE A 360 24.91 21.62 11.40
C ILE A 360 24.77 21.23 12.87
N GLY A 361 24.68 19.93 13.17
CA GLY A 361 24.56 19.44 14.55
C GLY A 361 25.81 19.74 15.37
N THR A 362 26.99 19.63 14.78
CA THR A 362 28.27 19.96 15.44
C THR A 362 28.33 21.46 15.80
N VAL A 363 27.90 22.33 14.89
CA VAL A 363 27.80 23.78 15.16
C VAL A 363 26.80 24.05 16.29
N ALA A 364 25.63 23.42 16.27
CA ALA A 364 24.63 23.56 17.33
C ALA A 364 25.16 23.10 18.69
N ILE A 365 25.89 22.00 18.74
CA ILE A 365 26.53 21.49 19.96
C ILE A 365 27.61 22.43 20.45
N LEU A 366 28.43 23.02 19.56
CA LEU A 366 29.45 24.00 19.97
C LEU A 366 28.82 25.28 20.56
N ALA A 367 27.68 25.72 20.02
CA ALA A 367 26.90 26.82 20.58
C ALA A 367 26.35 26.45 21.97
N TYR A 368 25.70 25.29 22.10
CA TYR A 368 25.21 24.77 23.39
C TYR A 368 26.34 24.62 24.41
N TYR A 369 27.49 24.07 24.00
CA TYR A 369 28.68 23.92 24.81
C TYR A 369 29.19 25.26 25.36
N GLY A 370 29.04 26.34 24.59
CA GLY A 370 29.38 27.70 25.05
C GLY A 370 28.53 28.19 26.22
N LEU A 371 27.31 27.67 26.35
CA LEU A 371 26.36 28.02 27.41
C LEU A 371 26.48 27.12 28.66
N LEU A 372 27.27 26.05 28.59
CA LEU A 372 27.45 25.13 29.71
C LEU A 372 28.30 25.75 30.84
N PRO A 373 28.01 25.40 32.10
CA PRO A 373 28.89 25.71 33.23
C PRO A 373 30.33 25.24 33.00
N PRO A 374 31.35 25.94 33.54
CA PRO A 374 32.76 25.59 33.37
C PRO A 374 33.09 24.11 33.66
N GLU A 375 32.46 23.50 34.67
CA GLU A 375 32.67 22.12 35.07
C GLU A 375 32.20 21.07 34.04
N LEU A 376 31.35 21.47 33.09
CA LEU A 376 30.87 20.59 32.00
C LEU A 376 31.61 20.86 30.66
N ARG A 377 32.55 21.81 30.64
CA ARG A 377 33.27 22.25 29.43
C ARG A 377 34.68 21.64 29.35
N TYR A 378 34.77 20.35 29.01
CA TYR A 378 36.06 19.63 28.93
C TYR A 378 36.92 20.01 27.71
N SER A 379 36.38 19.89 26.49
CA SER A 379 37.08 20.23 25.25
C SER A 379 36.12 20.33 24.06
N ARG A 380 36.23 21.42 23.29
CA ARG A 380 35.53 21.56 21.99
C ARG A 380 36.07 20.59 20.94
N ALA A 381 37.34 20.18 21.06
CA ALA A 381 37.97 19.26 20.11
C ALA A 381 37.27 17.90 20.09
N ILE A 382 36.84 17.39 21.24
CA ILE A 382 36.08 16.12 21.33
C ILE A 382 34.83 16.21 20.46
N ILE A 383 34.06 17.31 20.55
CA ILE A 383 32.85 17.52 19.75
C ILE A 383 33.18 17.56 18.24
N ILE A 384 34.22 18.30 17.85
CA ILE A 384 34.61 18.44 16.43
C ILE A 384 35.08 17.11 15.84
N PHE A 385 35.99 16.41 16.54
CA PHE A 385 36.53 15.14 16.06
C PHE A 385 35.48 14.03 16.07
N THR A 386 34.62 13.96 17.08
CA THR A 386 33.47 13.06 17.05
C THR A 386 32.53 13.40 15.89
N GLY A 387 32.25 14.68 15.65
CA GLY A 387 31.43 15.09 14.50
C GLY A 387 32.00 14.61 13.16
N PHE A 388 33.31 14.75 12.97
CA PHE A 388 34.01 14.29 11.77
C PHE A 388 34.08 12.76 11.65
N ILE A 389 34.63 12.08 12.65
CA ILE A 389 34.82 10.61 12.66
C ILE A 389 33.47 9.91 12.67
N GLY A 390 32.49 10.41 13.43
CA GLY A 390 31.12 9.92 13.45
C GLY A 390 30.45 10.01 12.07
N THR A 391 30.71 11.08 11.31
CA THR A 391 30.23 11.19 9.92
C THR A 391 30.81 10.08 9.04
N VAL A 392 32.14 9.86 9.11
CA VAL A 392 32.81 8.81 8.32
C VAL A 392 32.28 7.42 8.71
N ALA A 393 32.17 7.15 10.02
CA ALA A 393 31.66 5.88 10.54
C ALA A 393 30.22 5.62 10.10
N MET A 394 29.32 6.62 10.19
CA MET A 394 27.94 6.49 9.70
C MET A 394 27.88 6.18 8.21
N LEU A 395 28.62 6.93 7.37
CA LEU A 395 28.61 6.70 5.93
C LEU A 395 29.10 5.29 5.57
N GLY A 396 30.17 4.82 6.22
CA GLY A 396 30.69 3.47 6.04
C GLY A 396 29.70 2.38 6.48
N LEU A 397 29.11 2.54 7.67
CA LEU A 397 28.15 1.56 8.22
C LEU A 397 26.83 1.55 7.46
N HIS A 398 26.32 2.69 7.01
CA HIS A 398 25.17 2.75 6.10
C HIS A 398 25.46 1.99 4.80
N GLY A 399 26.63 2.21 4.19
CA GLY A 399 27.05 1.51 2.99
C GLY A 399 27.19 -0.01 3.18
N LEU A 400 27.71 -0.44 4.34
CA LEU A 400 27.81 -1.85 4.70
C LEU A 400 26.42 -2.49 4.87
N LEU A 401 25.53 -1.86 5.64
CA LEU A 401 24.18 -2.38 5.90
C LEU A 401 23.32 -2.44 4.63
N TYR A 402 23.57 -1.54 3.68
CA TYR A 402 22.99 -1.60 2.34
C TYR A 402 23.45 -2.84 1.58
N ARG A 403 24.77 -3.09 1.51
CA ARG A 403 25.35 -4.26 0.81
C ARG A 403 24.91 -5.58 1.44
N LEU A 404 24.71 -5.62 2.76
CA LEU A 404 24.19 -6.78 3.48
C LEU A 404 22.66 -6.97 3.33
N GLY A 405 21.97 -6.05 2.66
CA GLY A 405 20.51 -6.13 2.45
C GLY A 405 19.67 -5.91 3.71
N ILE A 406 20.27 -5.48 4.82
CA ILE A 406 19.60 -5.24 6.11
C ILE A 406 18.75 -3.96 6.02
N PHE A 407 19.28 -2.92 5.36
CA PHE A 407 18.54 -1.72 5.01
C PHE A 407 18.44 -1.58 3.50
N ARG A 408 17.21 -1.68 2.98
CA ARG A 408 16.89 -1.25 1.62
C ARG A 408 16.75 0.27 1.62
N PHE A 409 17.84 0.96 1.30
CA PHE A 409 17.73 2.35 0.86
C PHE A 409 17.18 2.33 -0.57
N ILE A 410 16.35 3.31 -0.92
CA ILE A 410 16.05 3.59 -2.33
C ILE A 410 17.08 4.64 -2.73
N PRO A 411 18.13 4.29 -3.49
CA PRO A 411 19.03 5.29 -4.03
C PRO A 411 18.21 6.25 -4.90
N TYR A 412 18.38 7.56 -4.70
CA TYR A 412 17.70 8.55 -5.55
C TYR A 412 18.15 8.47 -7.01
N ASP A 413 19.32 7.88 -7.25
CA ASP A 413 20.00 7.78 -8.55
C ASP A 413 19.93 6.36 -9.14
N GLU A 414 19.02 5.49 -8.67
CA GLU A 414 18.77 4.25 -9.40
C GLU A 414 18.13 4.59 -10.75
N LEU A 415 18.83 4.20 -11.82
CA LEU A 415 18.29 4.16 -13.17
C LEU A 415 16.94 3.43 -13.12
N PRO A 416 15.93 3.85 -13.92
CA PRO A 416 14.66 3.14 -13.98
C PRO A 416 14.93 1.65 -14.21
N GLY A 417 14.31 0.80 -13.39
CA GLY A 417 14.47 -0.65 -13.49
C GLY A 417 14.25 -1.12 -14.93
N LYS A 418 14.97 -2.16 -15.37
CA LYS A 418 14.83 -2.65 -16.75
C LYS A 418 13.48 -3.32 -16.94
N GLY A 419 12.78 -2.94 -18.00
CA GLY A 419 11.46 -3.46 -18.34
C GLY A 419 11.44 -4.16 -19.69
N VAL A 420 10.45 -5.02 -19.87
CA VAL A 420 10.12 -5.61 -21.18
C VAL A 420 8.62 -5.59 -21.41
N ILE A 421 8.20 -5.44 -22.67
CA ILE A 421 6.79 -5.44 -23.05
C ILE A 421 6.47 -6.68 -23.88
N VAL A 422 5.56 -7.50 -23.40
CA VAL A 422 4.98 -8.63 -24.13
C VAL A 422 3.78 -8.13 -24.92
N ALA A 423 3.93 -7.99 -26.23
CA ALA A 423 2.91 -7.38 -27.09
C ALA A 423 3.10 -7.69 -28.57
N THR A 424 1.98 -7.66 -29.31
CA THR A 424 2.00 -7.51 -30.76
C THR A 424 2.68 -6.19 -31.14
N GLU A 425 3.21 -6.09 -32.36
CA GLU A 425 3.96 -4.91 -32.80
C GLU A 425 3.17 -3.59 -32.66
N GLN A 426 1.91 -3.58 -33.10
CA GLN A 426 1.05 -2.40 -32.96
C GLN A 426 0.80 -2.03 -31.48
N SER A 427 0.53 -3.04 -30.65
CA SER A 427 0.22 -2.82 -29.23
C SER A 427 1.44 -2.40 -28.43
N TYR A 428 2.64 -2.82 -28.84
CA TYR A 428 3.90 -2.36 -28.28
C TYR A 428 4.09 -0.85 -28.48
N ILE A 429 3.83 -0.35 -29.70
CA ILE A 429 3.94 1.08 -30.01
C ILE A 429 2.96 1.90 -29.15
N THR A 430 1.69 1.47 -29.08
CA THR A 430 0.69 2.15 -28.25
C THR A 430 1.06 2.11 -26.75
N THR A 431 1.54 0.97 -26.26
CA THR A 431 1.96 0.83 -24.86
C THR A 431 3.16 1.73 -24.54
N LEU A 432 4.15 1.82 -25.45
CA LEU A 432 5.27 2.75 -25.32
C LEU A 432 4.83 4.21 -25.32
N GLN A 433 3.85 4.57 -26.15
CA GLN A 433 3.30 5.94 -26.15
C GLN A 433 2.65 6.26 -24.80
N THR A 434 1.82 5.37 -24.25
CA THR A 434 1.24 5.54 -22.91
C THR A 434 2.33 5.65 -21.84
N LEU A 435 3.40 4.84 -21.93
CA LEU A 435 4.53 4.89 -20.99
C LEU A 435 5.32 6.21 -21.01
N LYS A 436 5.26 7.00 -22.09
CA LYS A 436 5.91 8.32 -22.12
C LYS A 436 5.20 9.36 -21.27
N HIS A 437 3.95 9.12 -20.93
CA HIS A 437 3.10 10.08 -20.22
C HIS A 437 2.98 9.78 -18.72
N VAL A 438 3.49 8.63 -18.26
CA VAL A 438 3.49 8.27 -16.84
C VAL A 438 4.74 8.84 -16.15
N THR A 439 4.62 9.18 -14.87
CA THR A 439 5.70 9.84 -14.10
C THR A 439 6.93 8.96 -13.88
N TYR A 440 6.74 7.64 -13.83
CA TYR A 440 7.80 6.66 -13.68
C TYR A 440 7.55 5.56 -14.72
N SER A 441 8.55 5.26 -15.52
CA SER A 441 8.53 4.16 -16.48
C SER A 441 9.85 3.40 -16.42
N PRO A 442 9.84 2.06 -16.47
CA PRO A 442 11.07 1.29 -16.57
C PRO A 442 11.78 1.59 -17.90
N ASP A 443 13.09 1.37 -17.94
CA ASP A 443 13.84 1.42 -19.20
C ASP A 443 13.47 0.19 -20.04
N ILE A 444 12.68 0.39 -21.08
CA ILE A 444 12.14 -0.69 -21.90
C ILE A 444 13.23 -1.21 -22.84
N LEU A 445 13.75 -2.40 -22.52
CA LEU A 445 14.77 -3.06 -23.33
C LEU A 445 14.25 -3.47 -24.71
N GLY A 446 12.96 -3.82 -24.79
CA GLY A 446 12.25 -3.98 -26.06
C GLY A 446 11.01 -4.86 -25.98
N ARG A 447 10.62 -5.40 -27.14
CA ARG A 447 9.38 -6.18 -27.34
C ARG A 447 9.63 -7.68 -27.27
N VAL A 448 8.77 -8.40 -26.57
CA VAL A 448 8.63 -9.86 -26.62
C VAL A 448 7.37 -10.19 -27.41
N ASP A 449 7.48 -11.06 -28.40
CA ASP A 449 6.31 -11.46 -29.19
C ASP A 449 5.43 -12.45 -28.38
N PRO A 450 4.09 -12.28 -28.37
CA PRO A 450 3.16 -13.22 -27.72
C PRO A 450 3.28 -14.67 -28.21
N LYS A 451 3.81 -14.89 -29.42
CA LYS A 451 4.00 -16.23 -29.99
C LYS A 451 5.50 -16.52 -30.12
N GLU A 452 5.95 -16.71 -31.36
CA GLU A 452 7.35 -16.88 -31.72
C GLU A 452 7.95 -15.54 -32.14
N LYS A 453 9.27 -15.44 -32.13
CA LYS A 453 9.97 -14.22 -32.52
C LYS A 453 9.58 -13.80 -33.95
N GLN A 454 8.94 -12.63 -34.06
CA GLN A 454 8.55 -12.03 -35.33
C GLN A 454 8.90 -10.55 -35.40
N GLY A 455 9.31 -10.10 -36.59
CA GLY A 455 9.64 -8.70 -36.86
C GLY A 455 10.70 -8.14 -35.89
N THR A 456 10.35 -7.05 -35.24
CA THR A 456 11.20 -6.30 -34.28
C THR A 456 11.31 -6.90 -32.88
N ALA A 457 10.70 -8.07 -32.62
CA ALA A 457 10.76 -8.71 -31.30
C ALA A 457 12.18 -9.20 -30.97
N ILE A 458 12.58 -9.07 -29.70
CA ILE A 458 13.87 -9.58 -29.22
C ILE A 458 13.82 -11.12 -29.19
N ILE A 459 12.73 -11.65 -28.64
CA ILE A 459 12.45 -13.08 -28.40
C ILE A 459 10.94 -13.36 -28.52
N GLY A 460 10.56 -14.65 -28.54
CA GLY A 460 9.17 -15.10 -28.35
C GLY A 460 8.84 -15.40 -26.88
N LEU A 461 7.55 -15.58 -26.58
CA LEU A 461 7.04 -15.76 -25.21
C LEU A 461 7.64 -16.98 -24.50
N GLN A 462 7.89 -18.07 -25.23
CA GLN A 462 8.48 -19.29 -24.67
C GLN A 462 9.86 -19.06 -24.05
N GLU A 463 10.62 -18.09 -24.55
CA GLU A 463 11.96 -17.73 -24.08
C GLU A 463 11.95 -16.64 -22.99
N LEU A 464 10.77 -16.15 -22.58
CA LEU A 464 10.66 -15.03 -21.63
C LEU A 464 11.42 -15.30 -20.33
N ARG A 465 11.16 -16.43 -19.64
CA ARG A 465 11.80 -16.75 -18.36
C ARG A 465 13.34 -16.71 -18.37
N PRO A 466 14.04 -17.46 -19.25
CA PRO A 466 15.51 -17.40 -19.30
C PRO A 466 16.02 -16.01 -19.68
N PHE A 467 15.31 -15.28 -20.55
CA PHE A 467 15.67 -13.92 -20.93
C PHE A 467 15.57 -12.92 -19.78
N VAL A 468 14.44 -12.85 -19.08
CA VAL A 468 14.23 -11.88 -17.99
C VAL A 468 15.22 -12.07 -16.86
N ARG A 469 15.66 -13.31 -16.63
CA ARG A 469 16.73 -13.63 -15.67
C ARG A 469 18.11 -13.16 -16.16
N THR A 470 18.43 -13.39 -17.43
CA THR A 470 19.76 -13.09 -17.99
C THR A 470 19.97 -11.60 -18.23
N ALA A 471 18.92 -10.91 -18.69
CA ALA A 471 18.95 -9.46 -18.97
C ALA A 471 18.74 -8.58 -17.72
N ALA A 472 18.58 -9.21 -16.54
CA ALA A 472 18.27 -8.54 -15.28
C ALA A 472 17.05 -7.61 -15.40
N ILE A 473 15.96 -8.14 -15.97
CA ILE A 473 14.67 -7.45 -16.05
C ILE A 473 14.03 -7.43 -14.66
N GLU A 474 13.39 -6.32 -14.31
CA GLU A 474 12.68 -6.14 -13.05
C GLU A 474 11.17 -6.04 -13.26
N GLU A 475 10.73 -5.49 -14.40
CA GLU A 475 9.32 -5.28 -14.72
C GLU A 475 8.92 -5.93 -16.06
N ILE A 476 7.78 -6.64 -16.05
CA ILE A 476 7.20 -7.27 -17.24
C ILE A 476 5.81 -6.70 -17.47
N ILE A 477 5.61 -6.06 -18.62
CA ILE A 477 4.35 -5.44 -19.01
C ILE A 477 3.67 -6.29 -20.08
N PHE A 478 2.48 -6.81 -19.79
CA PHE A 478 1.65 -7.55 -20.73
C PHE A 478 0.62 -6.64 -21.38
N SER A 479 0.66 -6.50 -22.71
CA SER A 479 -0.32 -5.73 -23.48
C SER A 479 -1.40 -6.65 -24.04
N ILE A 480 -2.64 -6.50 -23.57
CA ILE A 480 -3.75 -7.41 -23.86
C ILE A 480 -4.42 -7.05 -25.20
N ASN A 481 -3.69 -7.28 -26.29
CA ASN A 481 -4.22 -7.25 -27.65
C ASN A 481 -3.39 -8.19 -28.54
N GLY A 482 -3.98 -9.34 -28.87
CA GLY A 482 -3.27 -10.49 -29.46
C GLY A 482 -2.56 -11.39 -28.45
N LEU A 483 -2.74 -11.13 -27.15
CA LEU A 483 -2.28 -11.96 -26.03
C LEU A 483 -3.49 -12.45 -25.21
N LYS A 484 -3.46 -13.70 -24.74
CA LYS A 484 -4.51 -14.26 -23.88
C LYS A 484 -4.19 -14.04 -22.41
N TYR A 485 -5.22 -13.84 -21.59
CA TYR A 485 -5.04 -13.78 -20.13
C TYR A 485 -4.49 -15.09 -19.58
N LYS A 486 -4.87 -16.23 -20.18
CA LYS A 486 -4.26 -17.52 -19.87
C LYS A 486 -2.73 -17.50 -19.99
N ASP A 487 -2.21 -17.00 -21.10
CA ASP A 487 -0.77 -16.91 -21.34
C ASP A 487 -0.10 -15.97 -20.32
N VAL A 488 -0.76 -14.87 -19.96
CA VAL A 488 -0.28 -13.94 -18.91
C VAL A 488 -0.15 -14.64 -17.56
N LEU A 489 -1.21 -15.33 -17.10
CA LEU A 489 -1.21 -16.02 -15.81
C LEU A 489 -0.16 -17.14 -15.78
N ASP A 490 -0.06 -17.93 -16.86
CA ASP A 490 0.92 -19.01 -16.99
C ASP A 490 2.36 -18.45 -16.91
N GLU A 491 2.64 -17.33 -17.59
CA GLU A 491 3.95 -16.69 -17.57
C GLU A 491 4.29 -16.04 -16.23
N MET A 492 3.32 -15.41 -15.55
CA MET A 492 3.50 -14.88 -14.19
C MET A 492 3.88 -15.99 -13.20
N GLN A 493 3.22 -17.15 -13.30
CA GLN A 493 3.54 -18.30 -12.46
C GLN A 493 4.89 -18.92 -12.81
N ARG A 494 5.22 -19.00 -14.11
CA ARG A 494 6.47 -19.57 -14.62
C ARG A 494 7.68 -18.72 -14.23
N CYS A 495 7.56 -17.40 -14.29
CA CYS A 495 8.61 -16.44 -13.92
C CYS A 495 8.71 -16.26 -12.40
N GLY A 496 7.58 -16.30 -11.68
CA GLY A 496 7.52 -16.26 -10.21
C GLY A 496 7.64 -14.85 -9.61
N GLY A 497 7.68 -14.75 -8.29
CA GLY A 497 7.54 -13.47 -7.57
C GLY A 497 8.76 -12.54 -7.55
N ALA A 498 9.76 -12.79 -8.40
CA ALA A 498 10.98 -11.98 -8.50
C ALA A 498 10.80 -10.70 -9.33
N TYR A 499 9.75 -10.66 -10.16
CA TYR A 499 9.47 -9.58 -11.10
C TYR A 499 8.20 -8.84 -10.67
N GLU A 500 8.09 -7.56 -11.05
CA GLU A 500 6.83 -6.83 -11.01
C GLU A 500 6.08 -7.07 -12.34
N TYR A 501 4.80 -7.37 -12.25
CA TYR A 501 3.97 -7.65 -13.42
C TYR A 501 2.91 -6.57 -13.57
N LYS A 502 2.73 -6.11 -14.81
CA LYS A 502 1.68 -5.16 -15.17
C LYS A 502 0.89 -5.63 -16.38
N ILE A 503 -0.39 -5.31 -16.38
CA ILE A 503 -1.33 -5.55 -17.46
C ILE A 503 -1.75 -4.18 -18.00
N HIS A 504 -1.62 -4.01 -19.31
CA HIS A 504 -2.09 -2.84 -20.05
C HIS A 504 -3.10 -3.28 -21.10
N ILE A 505 -4.27 -2.65 -21.13
CA ILE A 505 -5.23 -2.81 -22.22
C ILE A 505 -4.99 -1.64 -23.18
N PRO A 506 -4.66 -1.89 -24.47
CA PRO A 506 -4.46 -0.81 -25.42
C PRO A 506 -5.65 0.18 -25.44
N GLY A 507 -5.34 1.47 -25.38
CA GLY A 507 -6.33 2.54 -25.26
C GLY A 507 -6.85 2.77 -23.83
N SER A 508 -6.37 2.04 -22.82
CA SER A 508 -6.49 2.44 -21.41
C SER A 508 -5.37 3.41 -21.05
N ASN A 509 -5.63 4.27 -20.07
CA ASN A 509 -4.66 5.22 -19.53
C ASN A 509 -3.98 4.69 -18.25
N SER A 510 -3.97 3.36 -18.06
CA SER A 510 -3.49 2.75 -16.82
C SER A 510 -2.80 1.42 -17.02
N PHE A 511 -1.88 1.11 -16.10
CA PHE A 511 -1.26 -0.20 -15.98
C PHE A 511 -1.60 -0.81 -14.62
N VAL A 512 -2.21 -1.99 -14.64
CA VAL A 512 -2.69 -2.69 -13.44
C VAL A 512 -1.70 -3.79 -13.08
N GLY A 513 -1.24 -3.85 -11.83
CA GLY A 513 -0.15 -4.77 -11.48
C GLY A 513 0.05 -5.01 -10.00
N SER A 514 1.11 -5.77 -9.67
CA SER A 514 1.56 -5.96 -8.29
C SER A 514 2.06 -4.63 -7.72
N ASN A 515 1.26 -3.98 -6.87
CA ASN A 515 1.77 -2.88 -6.08
C ASN A 515 2.33 -3.44 -4.78
N SER A 516 3.59 -3.11 -4.47
CA SER A 516 4.12 -3.34 -3.14
C SER A 516 3.25 -2.58 -2.11
N SER A 517 3.12 -3.07 -0.89
CA SER A 517 2.45 -2.33 0.21
C SER A 517 3.09 -0.95 0.53
N HIS A 518 4.18 -0.59 -0.16
CA HIS A 518 4.85 0.71 -0.10
C HIS A 518 4.51 1.64 -1.28
N THR A 519 3.90 1.09 -2.33
CA THR A 519 3.50 1.71 -3.61
C THR A 519 1.99 1.56 -3.84
N SER A 520 1.19 1.41 -2.77
CA SER A 520 -0.27 1.48 -2.83
C SER A 520 -0.64 2.91 -3.22
N GLY A 521 -0.83 3.14 -4.52
CA GLY A 521 -0.93 4.44 -5.15
C GLY A 521 -0.13 4.59 -6.45
N ASP A 522 0.88 3.75 -6.71
CA ASP A 522 1.67 3.77 -7.95
C ASP A 522 1.01 2.92 -9.05
N LEU A 523 -0.31 3.07 -9.19
CA LEU A 523 -0.91 2.79 -10.49
C LEU A 523 -0.22 3.76 -11.45
N TYR A 524 0.38 3.23 -12.53
CA TYR A 524 0.92 4.05 -13.61
C TYR A 524 -0.28 4.74 -14.25
N THR A 525 -0.63 5.90 -13.71
CA THR A 525 -1.84 6.64 -14.01
C THR A 525 -1.44 8.05 -14.32
N LEU A 526 -2.18 8.66 -15.23
CA LEU A 526 -2.03 10.07 -15.57
C LEU A 526 -2.62 11.00 -14.50
N ASP A 527 -3.07 10.45 -13.37
CA ASP A 527 -3.77 11.20 -12.34
C ASP A 527 -2.81 12.06 -11.50
N LYS A 528 -3.31 13.24 -11.11
CA LYS A 528 -2.55 14.30 -10.45
C LYS A 528 -1.98 13.84 -9.10
N ARG A 529 -0.64 13.81 -8.98
CA ARG A 529 0.07 13.60 -7.70
C ARG A 529 0.27 14.91 -6.95
N TYR A 530 -0.09 14.94 -5.67
CA TYR A 530 0.18 16.09 -4.80
C TYR A 530 1.46 15.89 -3.97
N ASN A 531 2.51 16.70 -4.18
CA ASN A 531 3.73 16.69 -3.35
C ASN A 531 3.45 16.87 -1.86
N LEU A 532 2.42 17.66 -1.50
CA LEU A 532 2.04 17.88 -0.11
C LEU A 532 1.39 16.66 0.57
N SER A 533 1.17 15.56 -0.16
CA SER A 533 0.84 14.26 0.45
C SER A 533 2.08 13.53 1.01
N ASP A 534 3.29 13.92 0.60
CA ASP A 534 4.54 13.31 1.06
C ASP A 534 5.00 13.92 2.40
N PHE A 535 5.23 13.06 3.38
CA PHE A 535 5.73 13.44 4.70
C PHE A 535 7.05 14.22 4.65
N ALA A 536 7.98 13.88 3.76
CA ALA A 536 9.26 14.57 3.64
C ALA A 536 9.06 16.02 3.17
N LYS A 537 8.13 16.24 2.23
CA LYS A 537 7.76 17.57 1.74
C LYS A 537 7.06 18.38 2.83
N GLN A 538 6.13 17.77 3.58
CA GLN A 538 5.50 18.41 4.73
C GLN A 538 6.50 18.79 5.83
N ARG A 539 7.50 17.94 6.12
CA ARG A 539 8.58 18.27 7.06
C ARG A 539 9.41 19.45 6.55
N ASN A 540 9.80 19.45 5.27
CA ASN A 540 10.60 20.55 4.71
C ASN A 540 9.84 21.87 4.78
N LYS A 541 8.54 21.86 4.45
CA LYS A 541 7.64 22.99 4.66
C LYS A 541 7.63 23.44 6.13
N ARG A 542 7.55 22.50 7.07
CA ARG A 542 7.62 22.81 8.50
C ARG A 542 8.97 23.41 8.93
N VAL A 543 10.07 22.96 8.35
CA VAL A 543 11.40 23.53 8.59
C VAL A 543 11.47 24.97 8.10
N ILE A 544 10.94 25.27 6.92
CA ILE A 544 10.83 26.64 6.39
C ILE A 544 9.99 27.51 7.33
N ASP A 545 8.86 27.00 7.82
CA ASP A 545 8.02 27.72 8.79
C ASP A 545 8.79 28.10 10.08
N VAL A 546 9.55 27.15 10.64
CA VAL A 546 10.31 27.39 11.87
C VAL A 546 11.47 28.35 11.61
N LEU A 547 12.25 28.15 10.55
CA LEU A 547 13.39 29.00 10.22
C LEU A 547 12.96 30.45 9.92
N SER A 548 11.91 30.63 9.12
CA SER A 548 11.36 31.96 8.84
C SER A 548 10.80 32.61 10.09
N SER A 549 10.11 31.87 10.96
CA SER A 549 9.62 32.42 12.23
C SER A 549 10.76 32.84 13.16
N SER A 550 11.82 32.03 13.29
CA SER A 550 13.01 32.39 14.07
C SER A 550 13.70 33.63 13.53
N LEU A 551 13.79 33.75 12.19
CA LEU A 551 14.30 34.96 11.52
C LEU A 551 13.42 36.18 11.82
N PHE A 552 12.10 36.03 11.72
CA PHE A 552 11.16 37.10 12.00
C PHE A 552 11.18 37.54 13.47
N ILE A 553 11.42 36.64 14.43
CA ILE A 553 11.65 37.02 15.83
C ILE A 553 12.92 37.86 15.97
N LEU A 554 14.03 37.38 15.39
CA LEU A 554 15.32 38.06 15.46
C LEU A 554 15.25 39.48 14.88
N PHE A 555 14.54 39.65 13.76
CA PHE A 555 14.37 40.92 13.08
C PHE A 555 13.08 41.67 13.46
N PHE A 556 12.32 41.17 14.43
CA PHE A 556 11.04 41.75 14.83
C PHE A 556 11.14 43.25 15.18
N PRO A 557 12.17 43.73 15.92
CA PRO A 557 12.29 45.15 16.26
C PRO A 557 12.30 46.06 15.03
N PHE A 558 12.86 45.60 13.91
CA PHE A 558 12.89 46.35 12.65
C PHE A 558 11.60 46.14 11.83
N MET A 559 11.14 44.89 11.75
CA MET A 559 9.93 44.55 10.99
C MET A 559 8.67 45.20 11.58
N ALA A 560 8.63 45.47 12.88
CA ALA A 560 7.50 46.12 13.54
C ALA A 560 7.17 47.50 12.94
N PHE A 561 8.16 48.19 12.36
CA PHE A 561 7.97 49.48 11.67
C PHE A 561 7.53 49.36 10.21
N ILE A 562 7.75 48.19 9.60
CA ILE A 562 7.46 47.94 8.17
C ILE A 562 6.07 47.31 8.01
N VAL A 563 5.70 46.42 8.93
CA VAL A 563 4.47 45.63 8.83
C VAL A 563 3.26 46.43 9.31
N LYS A 564 2.21 46.53 8.50
CA LYS A 564 0.97 47.28 8.81
C LYS A 564 0.33 46.94 10.17
N LYS A 565 0.43 45.67 10.61
CA LYS A 565 -0.16 45.17 11.86
C LYS A 565 0.87 44.36 12.67
N PRO A 566 1.79 45.02 13.39
CA PRO A 566 2.94 44.35 14.03
C PRO A 566 2.53 43.36 15.13
N GLY A 567 1.51 43.68 15.93
CA GLY A 567 1.01 42.76 16.96
C GLY A 567 0.41 41.46 16.38
N ALA A 568 -0.35 41.57 15.29
CA ALA A 568 -0.89 40.40 14.59
C ALA A 568 0.22 39.57 13.94
N PHE A 569 1.24 40.23 13.38
CA PHE A 569 2.42 39.56 12.84
C PHE A 569 3.18 38.78 13.92
N LEU A 570 3.44 39.40 15.08
CA LEU A 570 4.08 38.73 16.22
C LEU A 570 3.28 37.52 16.72
N SER A 571 1.95 37.66 16.82
CA SER A 571 1.07 36.55 17.17
C SER A 571 1.18 35.40 16.16
N ASN A 572 1.17 35.71 14.86
CA ASN A 572 1.30 34.70 13.81
C ASN A 572 2.64 33.97 13.86
N ILE A 573 3.75 34.64 14.16
CA ILE A 573 5.06 33.99 14.38
C ILE A 573 4.94 32.89 15.45
N PHE A 574 4.35 33.19 16.61
CA PHE A 574 4.20 32.19 17.68
C PHE A 574 3.19 31.08 17.35
N ARG A 575 2.11 31.41 16.63
CA ARG A 575 1.14 30.40 16.13
C ARG A 575 1.77 29.44 15.12
N VAL A 576 2.67 29.96 14.28
CA VAL A 576 3.45 29.13 13.35
C VAL A 576 4.46 28.30 14.13
N LEU A 577 5.25 28.86 15.05
CA LEU A 577 6.21 28.09 15.85
C LEU A 577 5.56 26.98 16.69
N SER A 578 4.41 27.24 17.31
CA SER A 578 3.65 26.23 18.07
C SER A 578 2.98 25.17 17.20
N GLY A 579 2.89 25.40 15.89
CA GLY A 579 2.34 24.43 14.93
C GLY A 579 0.81 24.44 14.84
N GLN A 580 0.18 25.51 15.30
CA GLN A 580 -1.26 25.75 15.08
C GLN A 580 -1.54 26.17 13.63
N CYS A 581 -0.61 26.88 13.01
CA CYS A 581 -0.69 27.34 11.62
C CYS A 581 0.62 27.10 10.85
N THR A 582 0.57 27.33 9.54
CA THR A 582 1.73 27.45 8.64
C THR A 582 1.68 28.82 7.95
N TRP A 583 2.79 29.32 7.40
CA TRP A 583 2.75 30.62 6.73
C TRP A 583 1.83 30.61 5.52
N VAL A 584 2.01 29.65 4.61
CA VAL A 584 1.23 29.51 3.37
C VAL A 584 0.39 28.23 3.41
N SER A 585 -0.90 28.30 3.09
CA SER A 585 -1.79 27.13 2.97
C SER A 585 -2.88 27.40 1.94
N TYR A 586 -3.74 26.41 1.68
CA TYR A 586 -4.86 26.56 0.76
C TYR A 586 -5.77 27.72 1.12
N ALA A 587 -6.40 28.29 0.11
CA ALA A 587 -7.35 29.37 0.28
C ALA A 587 -8.63 28.93 0.99
N HIS A 588 -9.10 27.72 0.68
CA HIS A 588 -10.22 27.10 1.36
C HIS A 588 -10.04 25.58 1.46
N ALA A 589 -10.85 24.94 2.30
CA ALA A 589 -10.77 23.50 2.51
C ALA A 589 -11.41 22.75 1.33
N GLN A 590 -10.61 22.01 0.58
CA GLN A 590 -11.08 21.17 -0.52
C GLN A 590 -11.02 19.68 -0.15
N PRO A 591 -12.11 18.91 -0.32
CA PRO A 591 -12.13 17.48 -0.01
C PRO A 591 -11.11 16.66 -0.80
N GLN A 592 -10.67 17.17 -1.95
CA GLN A 592 -9.82 16.48 -2.92
C GLN A 592 -8.32 16.69 -2.67
N LEU A 593 -7.94 17.70 -1.86
CA LEU A 593 -6.55 18.05 -1.58
C LEU A 593 -6.03 17.43 -0.28
N PRO A 594 -4.70 17.21 -0.15
CA PRO A 594 -4.10 16.72 1.10
C PRO A 594 -4.36 17.65 2.28
N VAL A 595 -4.82 17.13 3.41
CA VAL A 595 -5.08 17.97 4.59
C VAL A 595 -3.76 18.55 5.15
N ILE A 596 -3.66 19.89 5.13
CA ILE A 596 -2.57 20.66 5.74
C ILE A 596 -3.10 21.64 6.78
N ARG A 597 -2.19 22.18 7.61
CA ARG A 597 -2.55 23.16 8.64
C ARG A 597 -3.12 24.45 8.02
N PRO A 598 -3.98 25.19 8.74
CA PRO A 598 -4.44 26.51 8.29
C PRO A 598 -3.27 27.45 8.01
N GLY A 599 -3.39 28.24 6.94
CA GLY A 599 -2.39 29.21 6.49
C GLY A 599 -2.61 30.58 7.10
N VAL A 600 -1.51 31.33 7.26
CA VAL A 600 -1.59 32.78 7.54
C VAL A 600 -1.91 33.55 6.25
N VAL A 601 -1.43 33.06 5.10
CA VAL A 601 -1.73 33.58 3.77
C VAL A 601 -2.04 32.45 2.77
N PRO A 602 -2.89 32.70 1.75
CA PRO A 602 -3.11 31.78 0.63
C PRO A 602 -1.95 31.81 -0.37
N PRO A 603 -1.82 30.83 -1.29
CA PRO A 603 -0.70 30.76 -2.24
C PRO A 603 -0.68 31.89 -3.27
N TYR A 604 -1.76 32.65 -3.41
CA TYR A 604 -1.92 33.69 -4.44
C TYR A 604 -1.81 35.13 -3.93
N ARG A 605 -1.48 35.35 -2.64
CA ARG A 605 -1.44 36.70 -2.06
C ARG A 605 -0.17 37.48 -2.44
N LEU A 606 0.10 37.61 -3.74
CA LEU A 606 1.22 38.36 -4.30
C LEU A 606 0.84 39.83 -4.64
N LEU A 607 -0.45 40.15 -4.72
CA LEU A 607 -0.96 41.51 -4.99
C LEU A 607 -1.99 41.90 -3.93
N THR A 608 -1.87 43.12 -3.38
CA THR A 608 -2.61 43.55 -2.17
C THR A 608 -4.13 43.63 -2.34
N ASP A 609 -4.62 43.69 -3.58
CA ASP A 609 -6.03 43.95 -3.93
C ASP A 609 -6.60 42.98 -4.99
N TYR A 610 -5.89 41.90 -5.31
CA TYR A 610 -6.37 40.89 -6.25
C TYR A 610 -6.92 39.67 -5.52
N GLN A 611 -8.22 39.43 -5.68
CA GLN A 611 -8.86 38.16 -5.32
C GLN A 611 -9.22 37.42 -6.61
N PRO A 612 -8.52 36.32 -6.93
CA PRO A 612 -8.89 35.48 -8.07
C PRO A 612 -10.28 34.87 -7.88
N ASP A 613 -10.96 34.56 -8.97
CA ASP A 613 -12.19 33.77 -8.92
C ASP A 613 -11.94 32.38 -8.30
N GLU A 614 -13.02 31.70 -7.91
CA GLU A 614 -12.95 30.40 -7.23
C GLU A 614 -12.22 29.34 -8.08
N ALA A 615 -12.41 29.35 -9.40
CA ALA A 615 -11.75 28.42 -10.32
C ALA A 615 -10.22 28.61 -10.37
N ILE A 616 -9.75 29.86 -10.36
CA ILE A 616 -8.33 30.18 -10.29
C ILE A 616 -7.78 29.86 -8.90
N GLN A 617 -8.55 30.07 -7.82
CA GLN A 617 -8.15 29.65 -6.48
C GLN A 617 -7.94 28.13 -6.40
N ASP A 618 -8.88 27.34 -6.95
CA ASP A 618 -8.79 25.88 -7.02
C ASP A 618 -7.56 25.43 -7.81
N THR A 619 -7.30 26.11 -8.93
CA THR A 619 -6.13 25.82 -9.76
C THR A 619 -4.84 26.11 -9.00
N LEU A 620 -4.75 27.24 -8.31
CA LEU A 620 -3.56 27.62 -7.55
C LEU A 620 -3.35 26.75 -6.30
N ASP A 621 -4.42 26.34 -5.62
CA ASP A 621 -4.34 25.40 -4.51
C ASP A 621 -3.91 24.00 -5.00
N THR A 622 -4.40 23.58 -6.16
CA THR A 622 -3.95 22.35 -6.84
C THR A 622 -2.48 22.42 -7.20
N THR A 623 -2.03 23.50 -7.85
CA THR A 623 -0.61 23.72 -8.20
C THR A 623 0.27 23.78 -6.96
N TYR A 624 -0.15 24.50 -5.92
CA TYR A 624 0.55 24.56 -4.64
C TYR A 624 0.64 23.20 -3.95
N ALA A 625 -0.38 22.34 -4.11
CA ALA A 625 -0.35 20.98 -3.61
C ALA A 625 0.59 20.07 -4.42
N GLN A 626 0.80 20.36 -5.70
CA GLN A 626 1.62 19.60 -6.64
C GLN A 626 3.11 19.94 -6.59
N GLU A 627 3.47 21.20 -6.36
CA GLU A 627 4.86 21.69 -6.34
C GLU A 627 5.46 21.65 -4.94
#